data_AF-A0A2U1JD01-F1
#
_entry.id   AF-A0A2U1JD01-F1
#
_cell.length_a   1.000
_cell.length_b   1.000
_cell.length_c   1.000
_cell.angle_alpha   90.00
_cell.angle_beta   90.00
_cell.angle_gamma   90.00
#
_symmetry.space_group_name_H-M   'P 1'
#
loop_
_entity.id
_entity.type
_entity.pdbx_description
1 polymer ?
#
loop_
_entity_poly.entity_id
_entity_poly.type
_entity_poly.pdbx_seq_one_letter_code
_entity_poly.pdbx_strand_id
1 'polypeptide(L)'
;MVYNRLIQRTKISGITKYKMPFAKTHIHSPALSEEQISSKKLKTENLLSKNTDLYYGKTPLSVSDYPALKFEIYAKCSTTKARASLMHLPHHTAQTPMFMPVGTLGTMKGLTTRQLQDLDCHVILGNTYHLGSKPGQEIIEKAGGLHNFMNWPRGLLTDSGGFQMVSLLKLANITEEGVEFENPYDGQKMLLTPEESIGLQNTIGADIIMQLDDVVSSLISGPRVEEAMHRSIRWLDRCTKAHKNPTTQNLFPIVQGGLDVNLRKISAEEIIKRDFSGYAIGGLSGGEAKDQFWRMVNISTDILEETKPRYCMGVG
;
A
#
# COMPACT_ATOMS: atom_id res chain seq x y z
N MET A 1 11.24 27.00 25.55
CA MET A 1 9.79 27.26 25.77
C MET A 1 9.05 26.90 24.47
N VAL A 2 8.93 25.61 24.15
CA VAL A 2 7.67 24.83 24.26
C VAL A 2 6.43 25.65 23.91
N TYR A 3 6.10 25.71 22.62
CA TYR A 3 4.84 26.30 22.17
C TYR A 3 3.75 25.23 22.19
N ASN A 4 3.01 25.22 23.31
CA ASN A 4 1.70 24.61 23.46
C ASN A 4 0.73 25.20 22.43
N ARG A 5 0.10 24.37 21.60
CA ARG A 5 -1.21 24.66 21.03
C ARG A 5 -2.18 23.51 21.29
N LEU A 6 -2.98 23.74 22.33
CA LEU A 6 -4.43 23.60 22.36
C LEU A 6 -5.00 22.24 21.95
N ILE A 7 -4.84 21.28 22.85
CA ILE A 7 -5.88 20.28 23.10
C ILE A 7 -7.05 21.03 23.76
N GLN A 8 -8.12 21.31 23.02
CA GLN A 8 -9.40 21.66 23.65
C GLN A 8 -9.91 20.43 24.41
N ARG A 9 -9.61 20.38 25.70
CA ARG A 9 -10.29 19.50 26.67
C ARG A 9 -11.67 20.09 26.95
N THR A 10 -12.67 19.68 26.18
CA THR A 10 -14.06 19.81 26.62
C THR A 10 -14.29 18.76 27.68
N LYS A 11 -14.36 19.18 28.96
CA LYS A 11 -14.90 18.34 30.04
C LYS A 11 -16.36 18.04 29.69
N ILE A 12 -16.63 16.82 29.22
CA ILE A 12 -18.00 16.30 29.18
C ILE A 12 -18.19 15.49 30.46
N SER A 13 -18.61 16.19 31.51
CA SER A 13 -19.27 15.58 32.65
C SER A 13 -20.71 15.25 32.23
N GLY A 14 -21.01 13.97 32.04
CA GLY A 14 -22.35 13.52 31.69
C GLY A 14 -22.31 12.17 30.98
N ILE A 15 -22.38 11.09 31.74
CA ILE A 15 -22.67 9.77 31.19
C ILE A 15 -24.14 9.79 30.77
N THR A 16 -24.40 10.12 29.51
CA THR A 16 -25.68 9.83 28.86
C THR A 16 -25.43 8.66 27.91
N LYS A 17 -25.92 7.48 28.27
CA LYS A 17 -25.91 6.29 27.40
C LYS A 17 -26.75 6.60 26.15
N TYR A 18 -26.11 6.91 25.03
CA TYR A 18 -26.76 6.87 23.72
C TYR A 18 -26.96 5.40 23.31
N LYS A 19 -28.18 4.89 23.49
CA LYS A 19 -28.66 3.72 22.73
C LYS A 19 -28.92 4.19 21.30
N MET A 20 -28.09 3.79 20.34
CA MET A 20 -28.49 3.85 18.93
C MET A 20 -29.65 2.87 18.72
N PRO A 21 -30.77 3.28 18.09
CA PRO A 21 -31.77 2.33 17.65
C PRO A 21 -31.19 1.58 16.44
N PHE A 22 -30.77 0.34 16.65
CA PHE A 22 -30.64 -0.60 15.53
C PHE A 22 -32.02 -0.75 14.91
N ALA A 23 -32.20 -0.24 13.69
CA ALA A 23 -33.33 -0.63 12.86
C ALA A 23 -33.21 -2.14 12.61
N LYS A 24 -34.00 -2.94 13.33
CA LYS A 24 -34.19 -4.36 13.02
C LYS A 24 -34.97 -4.44 11.71
N THR A 25 -34.27 -4.60 10.60
CA THR A 25 -34.87 -5.22 9.42
C THR A 25 -35.12 -6.68 9.78
N HIS A 26 -36.37 -7.00 10.11
CA HIS A 26 -36.82 -8.38 10.25
C HIS A 26 -36.83 -9.03 8.85
N ILE A 27 -35.69 -9.57 8.43
CA ILE A 27 -35.66 -10.58 7.38
C ILE A 27 -36.05 -11.89 8.08
N HIS A 28 -37.30 -12.33 7.90
CA HIS A 28 -37.70 -13.69 8.23
C HIS A 28 -36.94 -14.65 7.31
N SER A 29 -35.78 -15.13 7.78
CA SER A 29 -35.19 -16.35 7.25
C SER A 29 -35.87 -17.53 7.96
N PRO A 30 -36.39 -18.55 7.25
CA PRO A 30 -36.94 -19.73 7.90
C PRO A 30 -35.86 -20.40 8.75
N ALA A 31 -36.22 -20.81 9.97
CA ALA A 31 -35.33 -21.57 10.84
C ALA A 31 -34.95 -22.87 10.13
N LEU A 32 -33.64 -23.08 9.93
CA LEU A 32 -33.11 -24.29 9.33
C LEU A 32 -33.33 -25.46 10.30
N SER A 33 -33.69 -26.63 9.78
CA SER A 33 -33.79 -27.85 10.60
C SER A 33 -32.41 -28.27 11.14
N GLU A 34 -32.37 -29.04 12.22
CA GLU A 34 -31.11 -29.51 12.83
C GLU A 34 -30.21 -30.29 11.84
N GLU A 35 -30.80 -31.04 10.91
CA GLU A 35 -30.07 -31.69 9.80
C GLU A 35 -29.45 -30.68 8.82
N GLN A 36 -30.14 -29.58 8.53
CA GLN A 36 -29.61 -28.51 7.67
C GLN A 36 -28.49 -27.73 8.35
N ILE A 37 -28.55 -27.58 9.68
CA ILE A 37 -27.48 -26.97 10.48
C ILE A 37 -26.26 -27.90 10.52
N SER A 38 -26.46 -29.19 10.78
CA SER A 38 -25.39 -30.20 10.81
C SER A 38 -24.69 -30.36 9.46
N SER A 39 -25.46 -30.46 8.36
CA SER A 39 -24.90 -30.55 7.00
C SER A 39 -24.19 -29.27 6.55
N LYS A 40 -24.65 -28.09 6.97
CA LYS A 40 -23.91 -26.83 6.78
C LYS A 40 -22.61 -26.84 7.58
N LYS A 41 -22.64 -27.24 8.86
CA LYS A 41 -21.45 -27.34 9.72
C LYS A 41 -20.40 -28.28 9.10
N LEU A 42 -20.81 -29.46 8.64
CA LEU A 42 -19.94 -30.44 7.97
C LEU A 42 -19.37 -29.89 6.65
N LYS A 43 -20.14 -29.10 5.89
CA LYS A 43 -19.64 -28.40 4.69
C LYS A 43 -18.66 -27.30 5.05
N THR A 44 -18.93 -26.52 6.11
CA THR A 44 -18.04 -25.44 6.58
C THR A 44 -16.73 -26.00 7.13
N GLU A 45 -16.77 -27.10 7.89
CA GLU A 45 -15.58 -27.78 8.41
C GLU A 45 -14.74 -28.41 7.27
N ASN A 46 -15.37 -29.02 6.27
CA ASN A 46 -14.67 -29.50 5.06
C ASN A 46 -14.11 -28.37 4.19
N LEU A 47 -14.74 -27.19 4.18
CA LEU A 47 -14.18 -26.00 3.54
C LEU A 47 -13.01 -25.42 4.34
N LEU A 48 -13.07 -25.44 5.67
CA LEU A 48 -11.99 -25.01 6.55
C LEU A 48 -10.78 -25.94 6.45
N SER A 49 -10.97 -27.26 6.36
CA SER A 49 -9.88 -28.23 6.18
C SER A 49 -9.25 -28.18 4.78
N LYS A 50 -10.06 -28.02 3.72
CA LYS A 50 -9.54 -27.75 2.37
C LYS A 50 -8.88 -26.39 2.25
N ASN A 51 -9.37 -25.41 3.01
CA ASN A 51 -8.72 -24.13 3.10
C ASN A 51 -7.36 -24.34 3.77
N THR A 52 -7.21 -24.96 4.94
CA THR A 52 -5.89 -25.14 5.61
C THR A 52 -4.76 -25.70 4.71
N ASP A 53 -5.09 -26.49 3.69
CA ASP A 53 -4.12 -26.98 2.69
C ASP A 53 -3.61 -25.92 1.69
N LEU A 54 -4.33 -24.80 1.50
CA LEU A 54 -3.83 -23.61 0.76
C LEU A 54 -2.70 -22.88 1.52
N TYR A 55 -2.62 -23.07 2.84
CA TYR A 55 -1.80 -22.26 3.76
C TYR A 55 -0.46 -22.94 4.07
N TYR A 56 -0.44 -24.26 4.12
CA TYR A 56 0.71 -25.02 4.61
C TYR A 56 1.61 -25.51 3.46
N GLY A 57 2.91 -25.22 3.58
CA GLY A 57 3.93 -25.72 2.65
C GLY A 57 4.14 -24.89 1.38
N LYS A 58 3.53 -23.71 1.25
CA LYS A 58 3.85 -22.78 0.15
C LYS A 58 5.15 -22.04 0.47
N THR A 59 6.21 -22.46 -0.22
CA THR A 59 7.54 -21.85 -0.09
C THR A 59 7.55 -20.45 -0.71
N PRO A 60 8.18 -19.45 -0.06
CA PRO A 60 8.53 -18.19 -0.70
C PRO A 60 9.31 -18.38 -2.00
N LEU A 61 9.39 -17.35 -2.84
CA LEU A 61 10.24 -17.40 -4.03
C LEU A 61 11.70 -17.54 -3.63
N SER A 62 12.48 -18.19 -4.49
CA SER A 62 13.93 -18.13 -4.38
C SER A 62 14.40 -16.73 -4.76
N VAL A 63 15.48 -16.27 -4.13
CA VAL A 63 16.19 -15.00 -4.43
C VAL A 63 16.70 -14.95 -5.89
N SER A 64 16.76 -16.10 -6.57
CA SER A 64 17.13 -16.24 -7.97
C SER A 64 15.97 -16.08 -8.96
N ASP A 65 14.72 -16.09 -8.48
CA ASP A 65 13.55 -16.10 -9.35
C ASP A 65 13.30 -14.71 -9.94
N TYR A 66 13.04 -14.64 -11.25
CA TYR A 66 12.70 -13.40 -11.94
C TYR A 66 11.38 -13.56 -12.72
N PRO A 67 10.39 -12.66 -12.53
CA PRO A 67 10.39 -11.54 -11.58
C PRO A 67 10.36 -12.00 -10.11
N ALA A 68 10.78 -11.12 -9.20
CA ALA A 68 10.76 -11.34 -7.74
C ALA A 68 9.34 -11.40 -7.15
N LEU A 69 8.30 -11.65 -7.96
CA LEU A 69 6.91 -11.78 -7.55
C LEU A 69 6.17 -12.70 -8.51
N LYS A 70 5.46 -13.67 -7.94
CA LYS A 70 4.50 -14.50 -8.68
C LYS A 70 3.11 -14.29 -8.11
N PHE A 71 2.13 -14.04 -8.98
CA PHE A 71 0.75 -13.81 -8.57
C PHE A 71 -0.17 -14.89 -9.13
N GLU A 72 -0.82 -15.64 -8.24
CA GLU A 72 -1.71 -16.74 -8.58
C GLU A 72 -3.14 -16.40 -8.15
N ILE A 73 -4.03 -16.17 -9.13
CA ILE A 73 -5.45 -15.97 -8.84
C ILE A 73 -6.09 -17.33 -8.53
N TYR A 74 -6.52 -17.51 -7.29
CA TYR A 74 -7.13 -18.75 -6.83
C TYR A 74 -8.62 -18.79 -7.15
N ALA A 75 -9.32 -17.69 -6.90
CA ALA A 75 -10.75 -17.59 -7.15
C ALA A 75 -11.15 -16.17 -7.55
N LYS A 76 -12.21 -16.08 -8.36
CA LYS A 76 -12.83 -14.82 -8.76
C LYS A 76 -14.31 -14.85 -8.42
N CYS A 77 -14.84 -13.71 -8.01
CA CYS A 77 -16.28 -13.56 -7.90
C CYS A 77 -16.91 -13.56 -9.31
N SER A 78 -18.00 -14.28 -9.51
CA SER A 78 -18.69 -14.35 -10.82
C SER A 78 -19.47 -13.09 -11.17
N THR A 79 -19.74 -12.21 -10.20
CA THR A 79 -20.58 -11.02 -10.36
C THR A 79 -19.87 -9.70 -10.07
N THR A 80 -18.65 -9.75 -9.53
CA THR A 80 -17.86 -8.56 -9.17
C THR A 80 -16.41 -8.73 -9.61
N LYS A 81 -15.60 -7.67 -9.48
CA LYS A 81 -14.16 -7.71 -9.78
C LYS A 81 -13.29 -8.29 -8.65
N ALA A 82 -13.91 -8.86 -7.60
CA ALA A 82 -13.17 -9.39 -6.46
C ALA A 82 -12.35 -10.63 -6.85
N ARG A 83 -11.12 -10.69 -6.33
CA ARG A 83 -10.16 -11.78 -6.53
C ARG A 83 -9.62 -12.23 -5.18
N ALA A 84 -9.51 -13.53 -4.99
CA ALA A 84 -8.71 -14.14 -3.94
C ALA A 84 -7.46 -14.74 -4.60
N SER A 85 -6.28 -14.36 -4.13
CA SER A 85 -5.02 -14.74 -4.79
C SER A 85 -3.90 -14.97 -3.79
N LEU A 86 -2.89 -15.73 -4.22
CA LEU A 86 -1.59 -15.85 -3.56
C LEU A 86 -0.57 -14.97 -4.28
N MET A 87 0.21 -14.22 -3.50
CA MET A 87 1.31 -13.39 -3.96
C MET A 87 2.60 -13.90 -3.33
N HIS A 88 3.40 -14.61 -4.12
CA HIS A 88 4.69 -15.14 -3.68
C HIS A 88 5.73 -14.03 -3.79
N LEU A 89 6.32 -13.67 -2.65
CA LEU A 89 7.44 -12.73 -2.50
C LEU A 89 8.68 -13.49 -2.02
N PRO A 90 9.88 -12.90 -2.09
CA PRO A 90 11.11 -13.50 -1.59
C PRO A 90 11.06 -13.86 -0.10
N HIS A 91 10.46 -13.01 0.74
CA HIS A 91 10.39 -13.28 2.19
C HIS A 91 9.10 -13.98 2.63
N HIS A 92 8.04 -13.99 1.82
CA HIS A 92 6.76 -14.58 2.23
C HIS A 92 5.80 -14.86 1.08
N THR A 93 4.92 -15.85 1.25
CA THR A 93 3.72 -15.97 0.41
C THR A 93 2.55 -15.25 1.09
N ALA A 94 2.08 -14.17 0.48
CA ALA A 94 0.99 -13.33 1.00
C ALA A 94 -0.37 -13.69 0.39
N GLN A 95 -1.43 -13.68 1.20
CA GLN A 95 -2.80 -13.81 0.71
C GLN A 95 -3.36 -12.45 0.34
N THR A 96 -4.19 -12.40 -0.71
CA THR A 96 -4.93 -11.19 -1.09
C THR A 96 -6.42 -11.48 -1.24
N PRO A 97 -7.32 -10.54 -0.88
CA PRO A 97 -7.03 -9.18 -0.43
C PRO A 97 -6.44 -9.14 0.99
N MET A 98 -5.54 -8.18 1.25
CA MET A 98 -4.92 -7.97 2.55
C MET A 98 -4.90 -6.49 2.91
N PHE A 99 -4.82 -6.22 4.20
CA PHE A 99 -4.49 -4.92 4.76
C PHE A 99 -3.02 -4.93 5.19
N MET A 100 -2.28 -3.86 4.91
CA MET A 100 -0.88 -3.71 5.29
C MET A 100 -0.75 -2.73 6.46
N PRO A 101 -0.42 -3.19 7.68
CA PRO A 101 -0.15 -2.30 8.80
C PRO A 101 1.04 -1.39 8.50
N VAL A 102 0.95 -0.12 8.90
CA VAL A 102 1.97 0.89 8.62
C VAL A 102 2.93 1.02 9.79
N GLY A 103 4.20 0.67 9.55
CA GLY A 103 5.32 0.85 10.45
C GLY A 103 6.02 2.18 10.18
N THR A 104 6.33 2.90 11.25
CA THR A 104 7.09 4.16 11.19
C THR A 104 8.37 3.96 11.97
N LEU A 105 9.54 4.23 11.36
CA LEU A 105 10.87 4.03 11.98
C LEU A 105 11.18 2.56 12.33
N GLY A 106 10.82 1.62 11.44
CA GLY A 106 11.17 0.21 11.59
C GLY A 106 10.42 -0.52 12.72
N THR A 107 9.29 0.01 13.15
CA THR A 107 8.44 -0.63 14.16
C THR A 107 6.96 -0.34 13.95
N MET A 108 6.12 -1.28 14.39
CA MET A 108 4.68 -1.06 14.55
C MET A 108 4.43 -0.47 15.94
N LYS A 109 3.82 0.72 16.01
CA LYS A 109 3.59 1.40 17.28
C LYS A 109 2.75 0.52 18.22
N GLY A 110 3.35 0.12 19.34
CA GLY A 110 2.70 -0.65 20.40
C GLY A 110 2.61 -2.16 20.15
N LEU A 111 3.20 -2.69 19.07
CA LEU A 111 3.17 -4.12 18.74
C LEU A 111 4.56 -4.65 18.43
N THR A 112 4.85 -5.85 18.92
CA THR A 112 6.06 -6.61 18.57
C THR A 112 5.86 -7.34 17.23
N THR A 113 6.96 -7.70 16.57
CA THR A 113 6.89 -8.51 15.33
C THR A 113 6.24 -9.88 15.55
N ARG A 114 6.37 -10.44 16.76
CA ARG A 114 5.65 -11.67 17.14
C ARG A 114 4.14 -11.47 17.15
N GLN A 115 3.65 -10.40 17.79
CA GLN A 115 2.21 -10.10 17.80
C GLN A 115 1.65 -9.87 16.40
N LEU A 116 2.42 -9.27 15.49
CA LEU A 116 2.00 -9.12 14.09
C LEU A 116 1.90 -10.48 13.36
N GLN A 117 2.81 -11.41 13.64
CA GLN A 117 2.74 -12.77 13.11
C GLN A 117 1.56 -13.55 13.69
N ASP A 118 1.29 -13.39 14.99
CA ASP A 118 0.14 -14.00 15.67
C ASP A 118 -1.20 -13.47 15.13
N LEU A 119 -1.23 -12.21 14.67
CA LEU A 119 -2.36 -11.59 13.96
C LEU A 119 -2.43 -11.94 12.47
N ASP A 120 -1.52 -12.78 12.01
CA ASP A 120 -1.36 -13.20 10.62
C ASP A 120 -1.20 -12.04 9.62
N CYS A 121 -0.41 -11.01 10.00
CA CYS A 121 -0.04 -9.97 9.05
C CYS A 121 0.94 -10.54 8.02
N HIS A 122 0.62 -10.48 6.73
CA HIS A 122 1.48 -11.03 5.67
C HIS A 122 2.51 -10.01 5.17
N VAL A 123 2.09 -8.75 4.99
CA VAL A 123 2.92 -7.66 4.50
C VAL A 123 2.72 -6.44 5.38
N ILE A 124 3.81 -5.76 5.74
CA ILE A 124 3.79 -4.46 6.42
C ILE A 124 4.33 -3.37 5.51
N LEU A 125 3.91 -2.13 5.75
CA LEU A 125 4.42 -0.96 5.05
C LEU A 125 5.48 -0.24 5.89
N GLY A 126 6.69 -0.07 5.36
CA GLY A 126 7.74 0.77 5.92
C GLY A 126 7.79 2.14 5.25
N ASN A 127 7.96 3.21 6.04
CA ASN A 127 8.09 4.56 5.50
C ASN A 127 9.56 4.88 5.15
N THR A 128 9.85 5.04 3.86
CA THR A 128 11.23 5.23 3.35
C THR A 128 11.88 6.49 3.89
N TYR A 129 11.15 7.61 3.91
CA TYR A 129 11.68 8.89 4.35
C TYR A 129 12.20 8.84 5.80
N HIS A 130 11.38 8.29 6.69
CA HIS A 130 11.74 8.15 8.10
C HIS A 130 12.94 7.23 8.30
N LEU A 131 12.97 6.07 7.61
CA LEU A 131 14.06 5.10 7.72
C LEU A 131 15.39 5.64 7.19
N GLY A 132 15.34 6.36 6.06
CA GLY A 132 16.50 7.00 5.44
C GLY A 132 17.10 8.12 6.29
N SER A 133 16.29 8.75 7.14
CA SER A 133 16.76 9.79 8.08
C SER A 133 17.17 9.21 9.44
N LYS A 134 16.37 8.30 10.01
CA LYS A 134 16.57 7.70 11.34
C LYS A 134 16.05 6.25 11.32
N PRO A 135 16.93 5.24 11.46
CA PRO A 135 18.32 5.32 11.90
C PRO A 135 19.30 5.83 10.84
N GLY A 136 18.89 5.92 9.57
CA GLY A 136 19.76 6.32 8.47
C GLY A 136 20.13 5.15 7.57
N GLN A 137 20.35 5.43 6.29
CA GLN A 137 20.64 4.42 5.27
C GLN A 137 21.85 3.54 5.64
N GLU A 138 22.95 4.13 6.11
CA GLU A 138 24.17 3.40 6.48
C GLU A 138 23.93 2.37 7.60
N ILE A 139 23.07 2.70 8.57
CA ILE A 139 22.76 1.78 9.68
C ILE A 139 21.89 0.63 9.18
N ILE A 140 20.90 0.91 8.33
CA ILE A 140 20.07 -0.12 7.71
C ILE A 140 20.91 -1.06 6.83
N GLU A 141 21.86 -0.51 6.07
CA GLU A 141 22.78 -1.30 5.25
C GLU A 141 23.66 -2.21 6.13
N LYS A 142 24.25 -1.68 7.20
CA LYS A 142 25.05 -2.46 8.16
C LYS A 142 24.24 -3.57 8.86
N ALA A 143 22.93 -3.35 9.04
CA ALA A 143 22.02 -4.36 9.58
C ALA A 143 21.61 -5.43 8.55
N GLY A 144 22.00 -5.27 7.28
CA GLY A 144 21.60 -6.17 6.20
C GLY A 144 20.16 -5.96 5.74
N GLY A 145 19.65 -4.73 5.79
CA GLY A 145 18.28 -4.38 5.39
C GLY A 145 17.28 -4.34 6.56
N LEU A 146 16.07 -3.84 6.27
CA LEU A 146 15.07 -3.58 7.31
C LEU A 146 14.49 -4.85 7.92
N HIS A 147 14.33 -5.92 7.13
CA HIS A 147 13.86 -7.23 7.65
C HIS A 147 14.71 -7.69 8.84
N ASN A 148 16.03 -7.65 8.69
CA ASN A 148 16.98 -8.01 9.73
C ASN A 148 16.97 -7.00 10.88
N PHE A 149 16.96 -5.70 10.56
CA PHE A 149 16.94 -4.64 11.57
C PHE A 149 15.74 -4.73 12.53
N MET A 150 14.55 -5.05 12.02
CA MET A 150 13.33 -5.13 12.82
C MET A 150 12.93 -6.57 13.20
N ASN A 151 13.70 -7.57 12.76
CA ASN A 151 13.37 -8.99 12.90
C ASN A 151 11.96 -9.32 12.36
N TRP A 152 11.69 -8.90 11.11
CA TRP A 152 10.44 -9.18 10.40
C TRP A 152 10.66 -10.23 9.30
N PRO A 153 10.15 -11.46 9.47
CA PRO A 153 10.43 -12.57 8.56
C PRO A 153 9.42 -12.69 7.42
N ARG A 154 8.48 -11.74 7.25
CA ARG A 154 7.45 -11.80 6.21
C ARG A 154 7.59 -10.62 5.24
N GLY A 155 6.62 -10.43 4.34
CA GLY A 155 6.73 -9.45 3.27
C GLY A 155 6.79 -8.00 3.76
N LEU A 156 7.50 -7.16 3.02
CA LEU A 156 7.67 -5.74 3.30
C LEU A 156 7.40 -4.93 2.02
N LEU A 157 6.63 -3.87 2.17
CA LEU A 157 6.44 -2.84 1.15
C LEU A 157 7.03 -1.52 1.66
N THR A 158 7.76 -0.78 0.84
CA THR A 158 8.17 0.58 1.15
C THR A 158 7.43 1.59 0.30
N ASP A 159 6.93 2.67 0.90
CA ASP A 159 6.49 3.81 0.12
C ASP A 159 7.69 4.55 -0.52
N SER A 160 7.44 5.46 -1.47
CA SER A 160 8.53 6.21 -2.13
C SER A 160 9.06 7.38 -1.30
N GLY A 161 8.42 7.70 -0.18
CA GLY A 161 8.65 8.90 0.61
C GLY A 161 7.90 10.14 0.12
N GLY A 162 7.36 10.13 -1.11
CA GLY A 162 6.66 11.28 -1.72
C GLY A 162 5.35 11.65 -1.03
N PHE A 163 4.58 10.67 -0.55
CA PHE A 163 3.28 10.95 0.09
C PHE A 163 3.42 11.64 1.46
N GLN A 164 4.46 11.33 2.23
CA GLN A 164 4.69 12.04 3.50
C GLN A 164 5.04 13.52 3.27
N MET A 165 5.62 13.84 2.11
CA MET A 165 5.85 15.23 1.66
C MET A 165 4.54 15.97 1.38
N VAL A 166 3.42 15.27 1.13
CA VAL A 166 2.07 15.86 0.97
C VAL A 166 1.63 16.60 2.24
N SER A 167 1.93 16.04 3.42
CA SER A 167 1.63 16.70 4.70
C SER A 167 2.55 17.90 5.00
N LEU A 168 3.70 17.97 4.32
CA LEU A 168 4.70 19.06 4.38
C LEU A 168 4.62 20.00 3.15
N LEU A 169 3.67 19.80 2.22
CA LEU A 169 3.63 20.46 0.90
C LEU A 169 3.69 21.97 0.91
N LYS A 170 3.30 22.63 2.01
CA LYS A 170 3.48 24.09 2.14
C LYS A 170 4.95 24.51 1.98
N LEU A 171 5.88 23.58 2.20
CA LEU A 171 7.32 23.78 2.15
C LEU A 171 7.99 22.99 1.00
N ALA A 172 7.22 22.35 0.11
CA ALA A 172 7.76 21.54 -0.96
C ALA A 172 7.61 22.20 -2.34
N ASN A 173 8.69 22.19 -3.12
CA ASN A 173 8.73 22.64 -4.50
C ASN A 173 8.98 21.42 -5.40
N ILE A 174 8.11 21.19 -6.38
CA ILE A 174 8.19 20.00 -7.25
C ILE A 174 8.64 20.45 -8.63
N THR A 175 9.80 19.95 -9.04
CA THR A 175 10.41 20.24 -10.34
C THR A 175 10.48 18.95 -11.16
N GLU A 176 11.04 18.99 -12.37
CA GLU A 176 11.31 17.76 -13.12
C GLU A 176 12.40 16.91 -12.44
N GLU A 177 13.32 17.53 -11.70
CA GLU A 177 14.44 16.86 -11.06
C GLU A 177 13.97 15.96 -9.89
N GLY A 178 13.05 16.47 -9.08
CA GLY A 178 12.53 15.76 -7.91
C GLY A 178 11.63 16.65 -7.05
N VAL A 179 11.50 16.26 -5.79
CA VAL A 179 10.78 17.02 -4.78
C VAL A 179 11.78 17.71 -3.87
N GLU A 180 11.85 19.04 -3.93
CA GLU A 180 12.59 19.86 -2.97
C GLU A 180 11.71 20.12 -1.74
N PHE A 181 12.27 20.03 -0.55
CA PHE A 181 11.56 20.33 0.69
C PHE A 181 12.52 20.71 1.81
N GLU A 182 11.97 21.34 2.85
CA GLU A 182 12.71 21.71 4.04
C GLU A 182 12.61 20.59 5.10
N ASN A 183 13.75 20.16 5.62
CA ASN A 183 13.78 19.21 6.73
C ASN A 183 13.13 19.84 7.98
N PRO A 184 12.06 19.25 8.53
CA PRO A 184 11.33 19.83 9.66
C PRO A 184 12.16 19.88 10.96
N TYR A 185 13.28 19.18 11.05
CA TYR A 185 14.12 19.14 12.25
C TYR A 185 15.19 20.24 12.29
N ASP A 186 15.81 20.57 11.16
CA ASP A 186 16.96 21.49 11.10
C ASP A 186 16.82 22.61 10.06
N GLY A 187 15.77 22.60 9.23
CA GLY A 187 15.54 23.63 8.21
C GLY A 187 16.38 23.46 6.94
N GLN A 188 17.16 22.38 6.80
CA GLN A 188 17.98 22.18 5.62
C GLN A 188 17.09 21.84 4.40
N LYS A 189 17.35 22.50 3.27
CA LYS A 189 16.73 22.12 1.99
C LYS A 189 17.30 20.79 1.53
N MET A 190 16.40 19.87 1.20
CA MET A 190 16.70 18.55 0.66
C MET A 190 15.97 18.38 -0.65
N LEU A 191 16.58 17.64 -1.57
CA LEU A 191 15.98 17.20 -2.81
C LEU A 191 15.81 15.69 -2.73
N LEU A 192 14.61 15.18 -3.00
CA LEU A 192 14.39 13.76 -3.23
C LEU A 192 14.10 13.54 -4.70
N THR A 193 15.06 12.94 -5.38
CA THR A 193 14.93 12.49 -6.77
C THR A 193 14.37 11.05 -6.84
N PRO A 194 13.79 10.64 -7.98
CA PRO A 194 13.48 9.23 -8.29
C PRO A 194 14.64 8.27 -8.01
N GLU A 195 15.86 8.65 -8.38
CA GLU A 195 17.06 7.83 -8.20
C GLU A 195 17.41 7.64 -6.72
N GLU A 196 17.35 8.70 -5.92
CA GLU A 196 17.59 8.63 -4.47
C GLU A 196 16.51 7.83 -3.75
N SER A 197 15.24 8.02 -4.11
CA SER A 197 14.12 7.26 -3.55
C SER A 197 14.29 5.75 -3.79
N ILE A 198 14.64 5.36 -5.02
CA ILE A 198 14.88 3.95 -5.35
C ILE A 198 16.16 3.43 -4.70
N GLY A 199 17.22 4.23 -4.61
CA GLY A 199 18.45 3.88 -3.92
C GLY A 199 18.21 3.56 -2.44
N LEU A 200 17.43 4.40 -1.74
CA LEU A 200 17.03 4.17 -0.35
C LEU A 200 16.22 2.88 -0.19
N GLN A 201 15.24 2.66 -1.06
CA GLN A 201 14.42 1.46 -1.05
C GLN A 201 15.22 0.19 -1.37
N ASN A 202 16.26 0.29 -2.22
CA ASN A 202 17.19 -0.81 -2.48
C ASN A 202 18.04 -1.16 -1.25
N THR A 203 18.47 -0.17 -0.47
CA THR A 203 19.16 -0.42 0.81
C THR A 203 18.21 -0.97 1.89
N ILE A 204 16.97 -0.49 1.95
CA ILE A 204 15.96 -1.01 2.88
C ILE A 204 15.68 -2.49 2.61
N GLY A 205 15.72 -2.92 1.35
CA GLY A 205 15.59 -4.33 0.96
C GLY A 205 14.15 -4.85 1.08
N ALA A 206 13.15 -4.00 0.84
CA ALA A 206 11.73 -4.41 0.82
C ALA A 206 11.38 -5.26 -0.41
N ASP A 207 10.47 -6.23 -0.26
CA ASP A 207 10.00 -7.07 -1.37
C ASP A 207 9.25 -6.28 -2.45
N ILE A 208 8.57 -5.22 -2.05
CA ILE A 208 7.83 -4.31 -2.93
C ILE A 208 8.31 -2.88 -2.67
N ILE A 209 8.74 -2.21 -3.74
CA ILE A 209 9.19 -0.82 -3.69
C ILE A 209 8.28 0.03 -4.57
N MET A 210 7.98 1.25 -4.15
CA MET A 210 7.08 2.15 -4.87
C MET A 210 7.88 3.16 -5.69
N GLN A 211 7.44 3.49 -6.89
CA GLN A 211 8.01 4.61 -7.65
C GLN A 211 7.85 5.93 -6.87
N LEU A 212 8.78 6.87 -7.03
CA LEU A 212 8.51 8.25 -6.68
C LEU A 212 7.54 8.85 -7.71
N ASP A 213 6.49 9.53 -7.24
CA ASP A 213 5.45 10.13 -8.06
C ASP A 213 5.15 11.57 -7.63
N ASP A 214 4.58 12.33 -8.57
CA ASP A 214 4.15 13.71 -8.31
C ASP A 214 2.70 13.70 -7.82
N VAL A 215 2.54 13.65 -6.49
CA VAL A 215 1.24 13.53 -5.84
C VAL A 215 0.54 14.89 -5.78
N VAL A 216 -0.67 14.93 -6.34
CA VAL A 216 -1.58 16.08 -6.26
C VAL A 216 -2.80 15.69 -5.43
N SER A 217 -3.26 16.61 -4.58
CA SER A 217 -4.50 16.42 -3.81
C SER A 217 -5.68 16.13 -4.75
N SER A 218 -6.54 15.17 -4.37
CA SER A 218 -7.73 14.81 -5.13
C SER A 218 -8.73 15.96 -5.27
N LEU A 219 -8.61 17.01 -4.45
CA LEU A 219 -9.43 18.22 -4.50
C LEU A 219 -8.92 19.26 -5.51
N ILE A 220 -7.72 19.09 -6.05
CA ILE A 220 -7.14 19.97 -7.06
C ILE A 220 -7.56 19.49 -8.45
N SER A 221 -7.96 20.43 -9.31
CA SER A 221 -8.32 20.19 -10.70
C SER A 221 -7.50 21.09 -11.64
N GLY A 222 -7.50 20.78 -12.93
CA GLY A 222 -6.88 21.60 -13.97
C GLY A 222 -5.45 21.19 -14.34
N PRO A 223 -4.68 22.07 -15.01
CA PRO A 223 -3.42 21.70 -15.67
C PRO A 223 -2.36 21.08 -14.75
N ARG A 224 -2.42 21.39 -13.45
CA ARG A 224 -1.50 20.82 -12.46
C ARG A 224 -1.62 19.30 -12.32
N VAL A 225 -2.82 18.76 -12.47
CA VAL A 225 -3.10 17.31 -12.37
C VAL A 225 -2.52 16.57 -13.57
N GLU A 226 -2.71 17.15 -14.77
CA GLU A 226 -2.17 16.62 -16.02
C GLU A 226 -0.63 16.63 -16.00
N GLU A 227 -0.01 17.74 -15.58
CA GLU A 227 1.44 17.83 -15.44
C GLU A 227 1.99 16.82 -14.41
N ALA A 228 1.33 16.65 -13.26
CA ALA A 228 1.73 15.65 -12.27
C ALA A 228 1.68 14.23 -12.83
N MET A 229 0.61 13.92 -13.56
CA MET A 229 0.42 12.62 -14.17
C MET A 229 1.52 12.32 -15.19
N HIS A 230 1.80 13.27 -16.09
CA HIS A 230 2.88 13.13 -17.08
C HIS A 230 4.27 13.08 -16.43
N ARG A 231 4.54 13.91 -15.42
CA ARG A 231 5.78 13.85 -14.65
C ARG A 231 5.97 12.51 -13.96
N SER A 232 4.91 11.96 -13.35
CA SER A 232 4.95 10.64 -12.71
C SER A 232 5.31 9.53 -13.71
N ILE A 233 4.86 9.62 -14.96
CA ILE A 233 5.26 8.68 -16.02
C ILE A 233 6.74 8.85 -16.38
N ARG A 234 7.25 10.08 -16.52
CA ARG A 234 8.68 10.33 -16.77
C ARG A 234 9.56 9.88 -15.60
N TRP A 235 9.09 10.08 -14.37
CA TRP A 235 9.76 9.63 -13.15
C TRP A 235 9.75 8.11 -12.99
N LEU A 236 8.73 7.41 -13.49
CA LEU A 236 8.74 5.94 -13.56
C LEU A 236 9.92 5.42 -14.39
N ASP A 237 10.21 6.04 -15.53
CA ASP A 237 11.36 5.63 -16.36
C ASP A 237 12.69 5.80 -15.60
N ARG A 238 12.82 6.91 -14.85
CA ARG A 238 13.96 7.16 -13.96
C ARG A 238 14.05 6.16 -12.82
N CYS A 239 12.94 5.86 -12.14
CA CYS A 239 12.87 4.86 -11.08
C CYS A 239 13.28 3.48 -11.60
N THR A 240 12.79 3.10 -12.78
CA THR A 240 13.09 1.81 -13.41
C THR A 240 14.57 1.69 -13.69
N LYS A 241 15.20 2.73 -14.24
CA LYS A 241 16.65 2.77 -14.49
C LYS A 241 17.49 2.73 -13.21
N ALA A 242 17.00 3.33 -12.13
CA ALA A 242 17.68 3.37 -10.85
C ALA A 242 17.61 2.04 -10.07
N HIS A 243 16.61 1.21 -10.36
CA HIS A 243 16.38 -0.03 -9.62
C HIS A 243 17.43 -1.11 -9.93
N LYS A 244 18.19 -1.50 -8.90
CA LYS A 244 19.33 -2.43 -9.06
C LYS A 244 19.06 -3.88 -8.66
N ASN A 245 17.93 -4.17 -8.02
CA ASN A 245 17.66 -5.44 -7.34
C ASN A 245 16.41 -6.19 -7.86
N PRO A 246 16.20 -6.33 -9.19
CA PRO A 246 14.92 -6.78 -9.75
C PRO A 246 14.59 -8.27 -9.49
N THR A 247 15.56 -9.07 -9.00
CA THR A 247 15.35 -10.47 -8.58
C THR A 247 14.96 -10.61 -7.11
N THR A 248 15.01 -9.52 -6.33
CA THR A 248 14.69 -9.54 -4.90
C THR A 248 13.69 -8.49 -4.47
N GLN A 249 13.41 -7.50 -5.32
CA GLN A 249 12.43 -6.45 -5.06
C GLN A 249 11.61 -6.17 -6.32
N ASN A 250 10.37 -5.73 -6.14
CA ASN A 250 9.45 -5.45 -7.22
C ASN A 250 9.05 -3.98 -7.23
N LEU A 251 9.38 -3.26 -8.31
CA LEU A 251 8.96 -1.88 -8.49
C LEU A 251 7.50 -1.81 -8.92
N PHE A 252 6.67 -1.16 -8.10
CA PHE A 252 5.26 -0.90 -8.41
C PHE A 252 5.08 0.56 -8.89
N PRO A 253 4.68 0.76 -10.15
CA PRO A 253 4.25 2.06 -10.64
C PRO A 253 2.91 2.47 -10.04
N ILE A 254 2.67 3.78 -10.00
CA ILE A 254 1.49 4.39 -9.38
C ILE A 254 0.68 5.11 -10.45
N VAL A 255 -0.56 4.66 -10.67
CA VAL A 255 -1.52 5.35 -11.52
C VAL A 255 -1.93 6.66 -10.83
N GLN A 256 -1.76 7.76 -11.55
CA GLN A 256 -2.14 9.13 -11.15
C GLN A 256 -3.24 9.67 -12.09
N GLY A 257 -3.55 10.97 -11.98
CA GLY A 257 -4.57 11.64 -12.81
C GLY A 257 -5.76 12.22 -12.04
N GLY A 258 -5.69 12.26 -10.70
CA GLY A 258 -6.73 12.87 -9.86
C GLY A 258 -8.11 12.25 -10.08
N LEU A 259 -9.14 13.10 -10.14
CA LEU A 259 -10.54 12.74 -10.42
C LEU A 259 -10.91 12.87 -11.91
N ASP A 260 -9.93 12.96 -12.80
CA ASP A 260 -10.14 13.03 -14.24
C ASP A 260 -10.09 11.64 -14.89
N VAL A 261 -11.18 11.27 -15.56
CA VAL A 261 -11.32 9.97 -16.22
C VAL A 261 -10.28 9.77 -17.31
N ASN A 262 -10.01 10.79 -18.13
CA ASN A 262 -9.11 10.66 -19.26
C ASN A 262 -7.66 10.57 -18.78
N LEU A 263 -7.26 11.40 -17.82
CA LEU A 263 -5.91 11.34 -17.24
C LEU A 263 -5.64 9.99 -16.55
N ARG A 264 -6.64 9.41 -15.86
CA ARG A 264 -6.54 8.07 -15.27
C ARG A 264 -6.31 6.99 -16.32
N LYS A 265 -7.00 7.09 -17.47
CA LYS A 265 -6.82 6.15 -18.59
C LYS A 265 -5.42 6.27 -19.18
N ILE A 266 -5.00 7.50 -19.52
CA ILE A 266 -3.66 7.77 -20.07
C ILE A 266 -2.59 7.23 -19.12
N SER A 267 -2.69 7.54 -17.83
CA SER A 267 -1.72 7.06 -16.83
C SER A 267 -1.65 5.53 -16.78
N ALA A 268 -2.79 4.84 -16.71
CA ALA A 268 -2.82 3.39 -16.66
C ALA A 268 -2.30 2.76 -17.97
N GLU A 269 -2.71 3.28 -19.12
CA GLU A 269 -2.30 2.80 -20.45
C GLU A 269 -0.79 2.99 -20.68
N GLU A 270 -0.20 4.10 -20.23
CA GLU A 270 1.25 4.32 -20.30
C GLU A 270 2.02 3.37 -19.37
N ILE A 271 1.50 3.12 -18.17
CA ILE A 271 2.15 2.24 -17.20
C ILE A 271 2.17 0.79 -17.67
N ILE A 272 1.08 0.26 -18.25
CA ILE A 272 1.03 -1.16 -18.66
C ILE A 272 1.97 -1.48 -19.83
N LYS A 273 2.38 -0.49 -20.63
CA LYS A 273 3.37 -0.67 -21.72
C LYS A 273 4.74 -1.17 -21.24
N ARG A 274 5.03 -1.04 -19.94
CA ARG A 274 6.32 -1.34 -19.32
C ARG A 274 6.37 -2.67 -18.55
N ASP A 275 5.27 -3.43 -18.51
CA ASP A 275 5.21 -4.81 -17.97
C ASP A 275 5.78 -5.01 -16.55
N PHE A 276 5.29 -4.24 -15.57
CA PHE A 276 5.67 -4.42 -14.15
C PHE A 276 4.95 -5.58 -13.47
N SER A 277 5.52 -6.13 -12.39
CA SER A 277 4.95 -7.25 -11.62
C SER A 277 3.69 -6.89 -10.81
N GLY A 278 3.30 -5.62 -10.74
CA GLY A 278 2.15 -5.15 -9.99
C GLY A 278 1.93 -3.65 -10.16
N TYR A 279 0.78 -3.16 -9.72
CA TYR A 279 0.38 -1.76 -9.94
C TYR A 279 -0.27 -1.16 -8.70
N ALA A 280 -0.05 0.12 -8.48
CA ALA A 280 -0.75 0.89 -7.46
C ALA A 280 -1.67 1.94 -8.06
N ILE A 281 -2.69 2.31 -7.29
CA ILE A 281 -3.62 3.41 -7.58
C ILE A 281 -3.42 4.46 -6.48
N GLY A 282 -2.83 5.59 -6.86
CA GLY A 282 -2.51 6.70 -5.96
C GLY A 282 -3.31 7.97 -6.23
N GLY A 283 -3.06 9.01 -5.44
CA GLY A 283 -3.72 10.32 -5.59
C GLY A 283 -5.23 10.31 -5.28
N LEU A 284 -5.66 9.40 -4.41
CA LEU A 284 -7.04 9.21 -3.95
C LEU A 284 -7.07 9.14 -2.41
N SER A 285 -8.27 9.11 -1.83
CA SER A 285 -8.52 9.15 -0.39
C SER A 285 -8.01 10.44 0.28
N GLY A 286 -8.07 11.55 -0.46
CA GLY A 286 -7.56 12.87 -0.05
C GLY A 286 -8.64 13.87 0.39
N GLY A 287 -9.91 13.46 0.38
CA GLY A 287 -11.07 14.27 0.78
C GLY A 287 -12.21 14.30 -0.23
N GLU A 288 -12.06 13.62 -1.36
CA GLU A 288 -13.11 13.49 -2.39
C GLU A 288 -14.32 12.68 -1.92
N ALA A 289 -15.42 12.78 -2.65
CA ALA A 289 -16.61 11.98 -2.40
C ALA A 289 -16.39 10.49 -2.75
N LYS A 290 -17.04 9.59 -2.00
CA LYS A 290 -16.87 8.13 -2.15
C LYS A 290 -17.21 7.61 -3.55
N ASP A 291 -18.23 8.17 -4.20
CA ASP A 291 -18.64 7.80 -5.54
C ASP A 291 -17.59 8.18 -6.60
N GLN A 292 -16.96 9.35 -6.44
CA GLN A 292 -15.84 9.78 -7.29
C GLN A 292 -14.62 8.89 -7.08
N PHE A 293 -14.27 8.59 -5.82
CA PHE A 293 -13.21 7.66 -5.45
C PHE A 293 -13.43 6.28 -6.11
N TRP A 294 -14.60 5.67 -5.91
CA TRP A 294 -14.92 4.36 -6.49
C TRP A 294 -14.88 4.37 -8.02
N ARG A 295 -15.36 5.45 -8.64
CA ARG A 295 -15.32 5.59 -10.10
C ARG A 295 -13.87 5.57 -10.62
N MET A 296 -12.95 6.31 -9.98
CA MET A 296 -11.55 6.34 -10.40
C MET A 296 -10.86 4.99 -10.19
N VAL A 297 -11.09 4.34 -9.05
CA VAL A 297 -10.57 2.98 -8.81
C VAL A 297 -11.11 2.02 -9.88
N ASN A 298 -12.42 2.07 -10.17
CA ASN A 298 -13.03 1.19 -11.16
C ASN A 298 -12.38 1.36 -12.54
N ILE A 299 -12.22 2.61 -13.01
CA ILE A 299 -11.58 2.93 -14.29
C ILE A 299 -10.14 2.40 -14.36
N SER A 300 -9.34 2.66 -13.33
CA SER A 300 -7.95 2.15 -13.29
C SER A 300 -7.93 0.62 -13.32
N THR A 301 -8.79 -0.04 -12.55
CA THR A 301 -8.86 -1.51 -12.51
C THR A 301 -9.41 -2.17 -13.79
N ASP A 302 -10.08 -1.43 -14.66
CA ASP A 302 -10.50 -1.91 -15.99
C ASP A 302 -9.34 -1.98 -16.98
N ILE A 303 -8.30 -1.17 -16.78
CA ILE A 303 -7.15 -1.07 -17.71
C ILE A 303 -5.96 -1.87 -17.21
N LEU A 304 -5.67 -1.80 -15.91
CA LEU A 304 -4.55 -2.54 -15.31
C LEU A 304 -4.74 -4.04 -15.52
N GLU A 305 -3.66 -4.79 -15.69
CA GLU A 305 -3.76 -6.23 -15.94
C GLU A 305 -4.42 -6.97 -14.77
N GLU A 306 -5.27 -7.95 -15.09
CA GLU A 306 -5.99 -8.75 -14.09
C GLU A 306 -5.08 -9.77 -13.41
N THR A 307 -4.06 -10.25 -14.12
CA THR A 307 -3.09 -11.27 -13.67
C THR A 307 -2.06 -10.73 -12.68
N LYS A 308 -2.12 -9.45 -12.32
CA LYS A 308 -1.16 -8.77 -11.45
C LYS A 308 -1.84 -8.22 -10.18
N PRO A 309 -1.12 -8.08 -9.06
CA PRO A 309 -1.62 -7.44 -7.86
C PRO A 309 -1.92 -5.97 -8.12
N ARG A 310 -2.97 -5.47 -7.46
CA ARG A 310 -3.44 -4.09 -7.57
C ARG A 310 -3.56 -3.50 -6.17
N TYR A 311 -2.74 -2.52 -5.86
CA TYR A 311 -2.67 -1.88 -4.54
C TYR A 311 -3.41 -0.53 -4.57
N CYS A 312 -4.46 -0.39 -3.76
CA CYS A 312 -5.14 0.90 -3.56
C CYS A 312 -4.50 1.62 -2.36
N MET A 313 -3.78 2.71 -2.62
CA MET A 313 -2.95 3.39 -1.61
C MET A 313 -3.80 4.26 -0.68
N GLY A 314 -3.49 4.25 0.62
CA GLY A 314 -4.04 5.22 1.58
C GLY A 314 -5.52 5.03 1.95
N VAL A 315 -6.08 3.84 1.70
CA VAL A 315 -7.46 3.50 2.01
C VAL A 315 -7.53 2.55 3.20
N GLY A 316 -8.29 2.92 4.22
CA GLY A 316 -8.47 2.15 5.45
C GLY A 316 -9.33 2.87 6.46
#